data_AF-A0A1H6JNJ9-F1
#
_entry.id   AF-A0A1H6JNJ9-F1
#
_cell.length_a   1.000
_cell.length_b   1.000
_cell.length_c   1.000
_cell.angle_alpha   90.00
_cell.angle_beta   90.00
_cell.angle_gamma   90.00
#
_symmetry.space_group_name_H-M   'P 1'
#
loop_
_entity.id
_entity.type
_entity.pdbx_description
1 polymer ?
#
loop_
_entity_poly.entity_id
_entity_poly.type
_entity_poly.pdbx_seq_one_letter_code
_entity_poly.pdbx_strand_id
1 'polypeptide(L)'
;MSTDTSDLPADDRVSLTNTIYDAIEQHADDRGHAPLGDVVDTVRDETRFVAEDIHDRLERLEKHGEIYPVNHKIAITERGDR
;
A
#
# COMPACT_ATOMS: atom_id res chain seq x y z
N MET A 1 -5.73 -0.33 -20.40
CA MET A 1 -6.82 -1.17 -19.88
C MET A 1 -6.55 -1.22 -18.41
N SER A 2 -7.37 -0.53 -17.61
CA SER A 2 -7.21 -0.51 -16.16
C SER A 2 -7.70 -1.83 -15.61
N THR A 3 -6.78 -2.63 -15.07
CA THR A 3 -7.16 -3.85 -14.36
C THR A 3 -7.76 -3.43 -13.05
N ASP A 4 -9.10 -3.48 -12.95
CA ASP A 4 -9.75 -3.28 -11.68
C ASP A 4 -9.26 -4.37 -10.72
N THR A 5 -8.54 -3.97 -9.67
CA THR A 5 -8.02 -4.88 -8.65
C THR A 5 -9.10 -5.73 -7.95
N SER A 6 -10.40 -5.47 -8.19
CA SER A 6 -11.50 -6.35 -7.76
C SER A 6 -11.56 -7.68 -8.52
N ASP A 7 -10.99 -7.77 -9.72
CA ASP A 7 -10.90 -9.02 -10.49
C ASP A 7 -9.72 -9.92 -10.06
N LEU A 8 -8.86 -9.43 -9.16
CA LEU A 8 -7.80 -10.25 -8.58
C LEU A 8 -8.37 -11.32 -7.64
N PRO A 9 -7.81 -12.54 -7.66
CA PRO A 9 -8.12 -13.56 -6.65
C PRO A 9 -7.98 -13.00 -5.23
N ALA A 10 -8.81 -13.47 -4.30
CA ALA A 10 -8.79 -13.00 -2.91
C ALA A 10 -7.39 -13.13 -2.28
N ASP A 11 -6.67 -14.22 -2.56
CA ASP A 11 -5.32 -14.47 -2.06
C ASP A 11 -4.31 -13.47 -2.61
N ASP A 12 -4.39 -13.15 -3.90
CA ASP A 12 -3.52 -12.19 -4.59
C ASP A 12 -3.70 -10.77 -4.01
N ARG A 13 -4.94 -10.40 -3.68
CA ARG A 13 -5.25 -9.11 -3.04
C ARG A 13 -4.72 -9.00 -1.61
N VAL A 14 -4.81 -10.08 -0.83
CA VAL A 14 -4.27 -10.13 0.54
C VAL A 14 -2.75 -10.04 0.49
N SER A 15 -2.12 -10.77 -0.43
CA SER A 15 -0.67 -10.69 -0.63
C SER A 15 -0.23 -9.27 -0.97
N LEU A 16 -0.89 -8.61 -1.94
CA LEU A 16 -0.55 -7.24 -2.31
C LEU A 16 -0.71 -6.26 -1.14
N THR A 17 -1.76 -6.42 -0.33
CA THR A 17 -1.97 -5.57 0.85
C THR A 17 -0.90 -5.76 1.91
N ASN A 18 -0.53 -6.99 2.21
CA ASN A 18 0.51 -7.27 3.18
C ASN A 18 1.84 -6.68 2.70
N THR A 19 2.20 -6.88 1.43
CA THR A 19 3.43 -6.30 0.87
C THR A 19 3.42 -4.77 0.90
N ILE A 20 2.27 -4.12 0.68
CA ILE A 20 2.15 -2.66 0.85
C ILE A 20 2.42 -2.25 2.29
N TYR A 21 1.85 -2.95 3.28
CA TYR A 21 2.11 -2.64 4.69
C TYR A 21 3.56 -2.86 5.08
N ASP A 22 4.14 -3.99 4.67
CA ASP A 22 5.54 -4.31 4.92
C ASP A 22 6.47 -3.24 4.32
N ALA A 23 6.19 -2.78 3.09
CA ALA A 23 6.95 -1.71 2.44
C ALA A 23 6.80 -0.36 3.15
N ILE A 24 5.61 -0.04 3.67
CA ILE A 24 5.42 1.17 4.48
C ILE A 24 6.22 1.07 5.78
N GLU A 25 6.16 -0.04 6.49
CA GLU A 25 6.92 -0.26 7.73
C GLU A 25 8.44 -0.22 7.49
N GLN A 26 8.91 -0.79 6.39
CA GLN A 26 10.32 -0.82 6.03
C GLN A 26 10.90 0.58 5.76
N HIS A 27 10.12 1.44 5.11
CA HIS A 27 10.56 2.80 4.72
C HIS A 27 10.03 3.90 5.64
N ALA A 28 9.31 3.53 6.70
CA ALA A 28 8.80 4.47 7.67
C ALA A 28 9.93 5.22 8.39
N ASP A 29 9.78 6.55 8.48
CA ASP A 29 10.62 7.35 9.37
C ASP A 29 10.22 7.16 10.85
N ASP A 30 10.91 7.86 11.77
CA ASP A 30 10.62 7.82 13.21
C ASP A 30 9.17 8.22 13.58
N ARG A 31 8.40 8.76 12.62
CA ARG A 31 6.99 9.15 12.80
C ARG A 31 6.02 8.17 12.13
N GLY A 32 6.51 7.06 11.58
CA GLY A 32 5.67 6.10 10.86
C GLY A 32 5.31 6.52 9.43
N HIS A 33 6.04 7.48 8.83
CA HIS A 33 5.72 7.97 7.49
C HIS A 33 6.74 7.46 6.45
N ALA A 34 6.25 6.75 5.45
CA ALA A 34 7.05 6.21 4.35
C ALA A 34 6.90 7.04 3.07
N PRO A 35 7.97 7.35 2.33
CA PRO A 35 7.87 7.97 1.02
C PRO A 35 7.05 7.11 0.05
N LEU A 36 6.03 7.70 -0.60
CA LEU A 36 5.13 6.94 -1.48
C LEU A 36 5.88 6.28 -2.65
N GLY A 37 6.88 6.97 -3.21
CA GLY A 37 7.69 6.43 -4.30
C GLY A 37 8.45 5.17 -3.90
N ASP A 38 9.11 5.19 -2.73
CA ASP A 38 9.90 4.06 -2.23
C ASP A 38 9.00 2.86 -1.89
N VAL A 39 7.79 3.11 -1.37
CA VAL A 39 6.78 2.06 -1.15
C VAL A 39 6.36 1.41 -2.46
N VAL A 40 5.99 2.21 -3.47
CA VAL A 40 5.54 1.68 -4.77
C VAL A 40 6.67 0.90 -5.46
N ASP A 41 7.90 1.41 -5.43
CA ASP A 41 9.04 0.72 -6.04
C ASP A 41 9.34 -0.61 -5.32
N THR A 42 9.30 -0.63 -3.99
CA THR A 42 9.49 -1.87 -3.20
C THR A 42 8.40 -2.91 -3.50
N VAL A 43 7.13 -2.51 -3.49
CA VAL A 43 6.02 -3.42 -3.80
C VAL A 43 6.12 -3.94 -5.24
N ARG A 44 6.58 -3.12 -6.18
CA ARG A 44 6.80 -3.56 -7.57
C ARG A 44 7.95 -4.56 -7.69
N ASP A 45 9.00 -4.40 -6.88
CA ASP A 45 10.16 -5.30 -6.90
C ASP A 45 9.86 -6.64 -6.21
N GLU A 46 8.97 -6.65 -5.20
CA GLU A 46 8.60 -7.83 -4.44
C GLU A 46 7.38 -8.60 -4.99
N THR A 47 6.60 -7.97 -5.86
CA THR A 47 5.39 -8.57 -6.43
C THR A 47 5.39 -8.59 -7.95
N ARG A 48 4.47 -9.34 -8.54
CA ARG A 48 4.22 -9.36 -9.99
C ARG A 48 3.23 -8.28 -10.47
N PHE A 49 2.73 -7.44 -9.55
CA PHE A 49 1.69 -6.47 -9.86
C PHE A 49 2.28 -5.25 -10.57
N VAL A 50 1.49 -4.67 -11.48
CA VAL A 50 1.93 -3.45 -12.17
C VAL A 50 1.67 -2.23 -11.30
N ALA A 51 2.33 -1.12 -11.61
CA ALA A 51 2.17 0.13 -10.86
C ALA A 51 0.70 0.55 -10.73
N GLU A 52 -0.11 0.37 -11.78
CA GLU A 52 -1.55 0.68 -11.75
C GLU A 52 -2.29 -0.09 -10.66
N ASP A 53 -2.10 -1.42 -10.57
CA ASP A 53 -2.74 -2.25 -9.53
C ASP A 53 -2.32 -1.82 -8.12
N ILE A 54 -1.05 -1.45 -7.95
CA ILE A 54 -0.50 -0.98 -6.66
C ILE A 54 -1.17 0.36 -6.27
N HIS A 55 -1.29 1.29 -7.22
CA HIS A 55 -1.95 2.58 -6.98
C HIS A 55 -3.44 2.40 -6.66
N ASP A 56 -4.15 1.58 -7.42
CA ASP A 56 -5.55 1.25 -7.17
C ASP A 56 -5.74 0.64 -5.78
N ARG A 57 -4.80 -0.22 -5.36
CA ARG A 57 -4.87 -0.82 -4.02
C ARG A 57 -4.62 0.21 -2.93
N LEU A 58 -3.62 1.08 -3.11
CA LEU A 58 -3.34 2.19 -2.19
C LEU A 58 -4.54 3.13 -2.05
N GLU A 59 -5.17 3.53 -3.15
CA GLU A 59 -6.39 4.37 -3.13
C GLU A 59 -7.52 3.70 -2.35
N ARG A 60 -7.70 2.38 -2.51
CA ARG A 60 -8.69 1.62 -1.72
C ARG A 60 -8.35 1.62 -0.23
N LEU A 61 -7.10 1.36 0.13
CA LEU A 61 -6.66 1.38 1.53
C LEU A 61 -6.87 2.76 2.17
N GLU A 62 -6.58 3.83 1.44
CA GLU A 62 -6.85 5.20 1.87
C GLU A 62 -8.35 5.45 2.06
N LYS A 63 -9.17 5.06 1.08
CA LYS A 63 -10.63 5.18 1.14
C LYS A 63 -11.26 4.40 2.31
N HIS A 64 -10.65 3.27 2.68
CA HIS A 64 -11.06 2.47 3.83
C HIS A 64 -10.48 2.98 5.17
N GLY A 65 -9.65 4.03 5.13
CA GLY A 65 -9.02 4.61 6.31
C GLY A 65 -7.93 3.74 6.92
N GLU A 66 -7.40 2.77 6.17
CA GLU A 66 -6.32 1.88 6.63
C GLU A 66 -4.94 2.54 6.50
N ILE A 67 -4.80 3.45 5.54
CA ILE A 67 -3.63 4.32 5.39
C ILE A 67 -4.08 5.76 5.19
N TYR A 68 -3.17 6.71 5.34
CA TYR A 68 -3.44 8.13 5.05
C TYR A 68 -2.21 8.82 4.44
N PRO A 69 -2.43 9.76 3.49
CA PRO A 69 -1.34 10.52 2.90
C PRO A 69 -0.87 11.65 3.83
N VAL A 70 0.45 11.87 3.85
CA VAL A 70 1.13 12.96 4.55
C VAL A 70 2.11 13.63 3.59
N ASN A 71 1.66 14.67 2.88
CA ASN A 71 2.40 15.30 1.77
C ASN A 71 2.76 14.29 0.65
N HIS A 72 4.04 13.99 0.46
CA HIS A 72 4.57 13.02 -0.50
C HIS A 72 4.85 11.65 0.14
N LYS A 73 4.37 11.45 1.37
CA LYS A 73 4.51 10.22 2.16
C LYS A 73 3.13 9.60 2.43
N ILE A 74 3.14 8.36 2.88
CA ILE A 74 1.98 7.63 3.37
C ILE A 74 2.29 7.00 4.73
N ALA A 75 1.26 6.74 5.51
CA ALA A 75 1.38 6.12 6.83
C ALA A 75 0.21 5.17 7.06
N ILE A 76 0.44 4.11 7.85
CA ILE A 76 -0.61 3.20 8.28
C ILE A 76 -1.42 3.90 9.38
N THR A 77 -2.74 3.87 9.24
CA THR A 77 -3.63 4.28 10.32
C THR A 77 -3.50 3.24 11.42
N GLU A 78 -2.88 3.61 12.55
CA GLU A 78 -2.90 2.75 13.74
C GLU A 78 -4.37 2.41 14.04
N ARG A 79 -4.75 1.14 13.86
CA ARG A 79 -5.98 0.62 14.43
C ARG A 79 -5.75 0.67 15.92
N GLY A 80 -6.14 1.78 16.54
CA GLY A 80 -5.82 2.09 17.93
C GLY A 80 -5.91 0.84 18.79
N ASP A 81 -4.81 0.55 19.48
CA ASP A 81 -4.72 -0.47 20.52
C ASP A 81 -6.05 -0.52 21.29
N ARG A 82 -6.74 -1.65 21.17
CA ARG A 82 -7.91 -1.98 21.97
C ARG A 82 -7.56 -3.14 22.89
#